data_AF-A0A257W982-F1
#
_entry.id   AF-A0A257W982-F1
#
_cell.length_a   1.000
_cell.length_b   1.000
_cell.length_c   1.000
_cell.angle_alpha   90.00
_cell.angle_beta   90.00
_cell.angle_gamma   90.00
#
_symmetry.space_group_name_H-M   'P 1'
#
loop_
_entity.id
_entity.type
_entity.pdbx_description
1 polymer ?
#
loop_
_entity_poly.entity_id
_entity_poly.type
_entity_poly.pdbx_seq_one_letter_code
_entity_poly.pdbx_strand_id
1 'polypeptide(L)'
;MIPFGGILIAAVVFAGLLLLSRYFALWLRCYVSGAWIRFPTLIAMSLRNVNPALVVQCRVMGVQAGATDFPTRAIEAHYLAGGDVHRVTLALIAAHRAGIKLHWTTAVAIDLAGRDILEAVQISVSPKVISCPDPAAGRGDTLDGVAMDGIQLKVRVRVTVRTKLSQLIGGATEPTVIARVGEGIVAAIGSCATYKDALTD
;
A
#
# COMPACT_ATOMS: atom_id res chain seq x y z
N MET A 1 7.76 60.05 11.50
CA MET A 1 8.43 59.02 10.66
C MET A 1 8.50 57.76 11.49
N ILE A 2 7.65 56.77 11.24
CA ILE A 2 7.77 55.47 11.92
C ILE A 2 9.13 54.93 11.50
N PRO A 3 10.07 54.67 12.43
CA PRO A 3 11.41 54.26 12.04
C PRO A 3 11.26 52.97 11.25
N PHE A 4 11.74 52.94 10.00
CA PHE A 4 11.67 51.75 9.13
C PHE A 4 12.21 50.49 9.84
N GLY A 5 13.11 50.64 10.81
CA GLY A 5 13.58 49.56 11.69
C GLY A 5 12.51 48.95 12.61
N GLY A 6 11.56 49.74 13.12
CA GLY A 6 10.45 49.25 13.94
C GLY A 6 9.46 48.38 13.15
N ILE A 7 9.20 48.75 11.88
CA ILE A 7 8.35 47.96 10.98
C ILE A 7 9.03 46.63 10.62
N LEU A 8 10.34 46.64 10.38
CA LEU A 8 11.10 45.43 10.09
C LEU A 8 11.12 44.46 11.29
N ILE A 9 11.38 44.95 12.50
CA ILE A 9 11.37 44.13 13.73
C ILE A 9 9.97 43.57 14.00
N ALA A 10 8.92 44.38 13.87
CA ALA A 10 7.55 43.92 14.01
C ALA A 10 7.18 42.85 12.98
N ALA A 11 7.63 42.98 11.74
CA ALA A 11 7.42 41.97 10.68
C ALA A 11 8.14 40.64 10.99
N VAL A 12 9.37 40.68 11.49
CA VAL A 12 10.11 39.46 11.90
C VAL A 12 9.44 38.77 13.10
N VAL A 13 9.02 39.54 14.11
CA VAL A 13 8.31 39.00 15.27
C VAL A 13 6.96 38.40 14.86
N PHE A 14 6.22 39.07 13.99
CA PHE A 14 4.94 38.58 13.47
C PHE A 14 5.10 37.30 12.64
N ALA A 15 6.13 37.23 11.79
CA ALA A 15 6.47 36.02 11.04
C ALA A 15 6.87 34.87 11.97
N GLY A 16 7.66 35.15 13.02
CA GLY A 16 8.01 34.17 14.04
C GLY A 16 6.80 33.63 14.79
N LEU A 17 5.86 34.51 15.15
CA LEU A 17 4.60 34.15 15.81
C LEU A 17 3.71 33.26 14.90
N LEU A 18 3.64 33.57 13.60
CA LEU A 18 2.91 32.76 12.61
C LEU A 18 3.52 31.38 12.43
N LEU A 19 4.85 31.24 12.46
CA LEU A 19 5.48 29.93 12.42
C LEU A 19 5.15 29.15 13.70
N LEU A 20 5.27 29.79 14.87
CA LEU A 20 4.95 29.16 16.15
C LEU A 20 3.49 28.69 16.23
N SER A 21 2.55 29.48 15.72
CA SER A 21 1.13 29.13 15.73
C SER A 21 0.82 27.90 14.87
N ARG A 22 1.53 27.70 13.75
CA ARG A 22 1.39 26.47 12.93
C ARG A 22 1.85 25.22 13.67
N TYR A 23 2.99 25.28 14.36
CA TYR A 23 3.49 24.17 15.18
C TYR A 23 2.58 23.91 16.38
N PHE A 24 2.06 24.96 17.01
CA PHE A 24 1.10 24.85 18.11
C PHE A 24 -0.19 24.16 17.67
N ALA A 25 -0.73 24.53 16.50
CA ALA A 25 -1.92 23.88 15.95
C ALA A 25 -1.69 22.39 15.64
N LEU A 26 -0.53 22.02 15.09
CA LEU A 26 -0.15 20.63 14.86
C LEU A 26 -0.03 19.85 16.18
N TRP A 27 0.63 20.43 17.17
CA TRP A 27 0.78 19.81 18.48
C TRP A 27 -0.59 19.61 19.17
N LEU A 28 -1.48 20.60 19.10
CA LEU A 28 -2.82 20.49 19.68
C LEU A 28 -3.61 19.35 19.03
N ARG A 29 -3.51 19.17 17.71
CA ARG A 29 -4.14 18.04 17.00
C ARG A 29 -3.64 16.68 17.52
N CYS A 30 -2.33 16.56 17.76
CA CYS A 30 -1.75 15.35 18.35
C CYS A 30 -2.31 15.08 19.75
N TYR A 31 -2.32 16.13 20.58
CA TYR A 31 -2.72 16.06 21.97
C TYR A 31 -4.17 15.62 22.13
N VAL A 32 -5.09 16.26 21.40
CA VAL A 32 -6.53 15.93 21.43
C VAL A 32 -6.80 14.52 20.90
N SER A 33 -6.00 14.05 19.94
CA SER A 33 -6.15 12.72 19.35
C SER A 33 -5.48 11.60 20.17
N GLY A 34 -4.87 11.91 21.32
CA GLY A 34 -4.14 10.93 22.13
C GLY A 34 -2.82 10.45 21.52
N ALA A 35 -2.36 11.07 20.43
CA ALA A 35 -1.05 10.81 19.84
C ALA A 35 0.01 11.59 20.62
N TRP A 36 0.58 10.97 21.66
CA TRP A 36 1.60 11.61 22.52
C TRP A 36 2.90 11.90 21.78
N ILE A 37 2.96 13.06 21.10
CA ILE A 37 4.16 13.61 20.48
C ILE A 37 4.59 14.84 21.28
N ARG A 38 5.84 14.83 21.75
CA ARG A 38 6.41 15.95 22.51
C ARG A 38 6.68 17.14 21.59
N PHE A 39 6.42 18.36 22.06
CA PHE A 39 6.79 19.61 21.38
C PHE A 39 8.22 19.63 20.82
N PRO A 40 9.28 19.30 21.58
CA PRO A 40 10.65 19.31 21.06
C PRO A 40 10.86 18.30 19.91
N THR A 41 10.08 17.22 19.86
CA THR A 41 10.18 16.24 18.77
C THR A 41 9.66 16.81 17.45
N LEU A 42 8.60 17.64 17.46
CA LEU A 42 8.10 18.32 16.26
C LEU A 42 9.13 19.27 15.66
N ILE A 43 9.84 20.01 16.53
CA ILE A 43 10.92 20.91 16.10
C ILE A 43 12.09 20.09 15.54
N ALA A 44 12.46 19.00 16.20
CA ALA A 44 13.53 18.11 15.75
C ALA A 44 13.22 17.44 14.39
N MET A 45 11.95 17.15 14.08
CA MET A 45 11.53 16.66 12.76
C MET A 45 11.79 17.69 11.66
N SER A 46 11.43 18.96 11.92
CA SER A 46 11.68 20.04 10.96
C SER A 46 13.17 20.24 10.70
N LEU A 47 14.04 20.05 11.72
CA LEU A 47 15.49 20.13 11.54
C LEU A 47 16.04 18.96 10.72
N ARG A 48 15.40 17.78 10.78
CA ARG A 48 15.77 16.59 9.99
C ARG A 48 15.13 16.57 8.60
N ASN A 49 14.55 17.68 8.12
CA ASN A 49 13.82 17.78 6.86
C ASN A 49 12.67 16.74 6.71
N VAL A 50 12.07 16.34 7.83
CA VAL A 50 10.88 15.47 7.83
C VAL A 50 9.64 16.34 7.95
N ASN A 51 8.63 16.12 7.10
CA ASN A 51 7.38 16.88 7.16
C ASN A 51 6.59 16.54 8.45
N PRO A 52 6.51 17.44 9.45
CA PRO A 52 5.88 17.12 10.73
C PRO A 52 4.37 16.89 10.59
N ALA A 53 3.71 17.56 9.64
CA ALA A 53 2.27 17.43 9.44
C ALA A 53 1.89 16.02 8.98
N LEU A 54 2.67 15.43 8.06
CA LEU A 54 2.44 14.09 7.55
C LEU A 54 2.63 13.03 8.65
N VAL A 55 3.72 13.14 9.42
CA VAL A 55 4.02 12.21 10.52
C VAL A 55 2.92 12.26 11.59
N VAL A 56 2.48 13.46 11.95
CA VAL A 56 1.37 13.68 12.90
C VAL A 56 0.09 13.05 12.38
N GLN A 57 -0.29 13.31 11.14
CA GLN A 57 -1.50 12.77 10.55
C GLN A 57 -1.49 11.23 10.56
N CYS A 58 -0.39 10.60 10.13
CA CYS A 58 -0.27 9.15 10.11
C CYS A 58 -0.32 8.56 11.53
N ARG A 59 0.32 9.23 12.51
CA ARG A 59 0.27 8.79 13.90
C ARG A 59 -1.14 8.89 14.49
N VAL A 60 -1.86 9.97 14.22
CA VAL A 60 -3.26 10.16 14.64
C VAL A 60 -4.16 9.08 14.04
N MET A 61 -4.02 8.81 12.74
CA MET A 61 -4.79 7.76 12.06
C MET A 61 -4.54 6.37 12.65
N GLY A 62 -3.27 6.03 12.94
CA GLY A 62 -2.90 4.76 13.57
C GLY A 62 -3.51 4.59 14.96
N VAL A 63 -3.39 5.62 15.82
CA VAL A 63 -3.95 5.61 17.18
C VAL A 63 -5.48 5.50 17.16
N GLN A 64 -6.16 6.27 16.30
CA GLN A 64 -7.62 6.20 16.15
C GLN A 64 -8.12 4.86 15.61
N ALA A 65 -7.30 4.16 14.82
CA ALA A 65 -7.61 2.83 14.31
C ALA A 65 -7.26 1.69 15.28
N GLY A 66 -6.65 1.98 16.43
CA GLY A 66 -6.14 0.99 17.37
C GLY A 66 -4.83 0.31 16.94
N ALA A 67 -4.30 0.66 15.76
CA ALA A 67 -3.03 0.14 15.24
C ALA A 67 -1.85 0.89 15.89
N THR A 68 -1.50 0.49 17.12
CA THR A 68 -0.52 1.21 17.96
C THR A 68 0.92 0.75 17.75
N ASP A 69 1.13 -0.24 16.89
CA ASP A 69 2.37 -1.05 16.78
C ASP A 69 3.61 -0.33 16.25
N PHE A 70 3.57 1.00 16.05
CA PHE A 70 4.68 1.75 15.48
C PHE A 70 4.99 3.06 16.24
N PRO A 71 6.24 3.25 16.71
CA PRO A 71 6.65 4.50 17.34
C PRO A 71 6.85 5.61 16.29
N THR A 72 6.73 6.88 16.71
CA THR A 72 6.93 8.04 15.84
C THR A 72 8.29 8.02 15.12
N ARG A 73 9.34 7.53 15.79
CA ARG A 73 10.68 7.39 15.17
C ARG A 73 10.70 6.42 13.99
N ALA A 74 9.89 5.36 14.00
CA ALA A 74 9.84 4.40 12.90
C ALA A 74 9.16 5.01 11.66
N ILE A 75 8.19 5.90 11.87
CA ILE A 75 7.56 6.70 10.82
C ILE A 75 8.59 7.65 10.20
N GLU A 76 9.33 8.38 11.03
CA GLU A 76 10.39 9.30 10.60
C GLU A 76 11.47 8.55 9.80
N ALA A 77 11.92 7.39 10.29
CA ALA A 77 12.92 6.58 9.62
C ALA A 77 12.46 6.11 8.23
N HIS A 78 11.20 5.71 8.09
CA HIS A 78 10.64 5.30 6.81
C HIS A 78 10.49 6.48 5.84
N TYR A 79 10.07 7.65 6.33
CA TYR A 79 10.04 8.88 5.53
C TYR A 79 11.43 9.25 5.01
N LEU A 80 12.45 9.17 5.86
CA LEU A 80 13.84 9.44 5.48
C LEU A 80 14.41 8.39 4.53
N ALA A 81 13.93 7.15 4.58
CA ALA A 81 14.25 6.10 3.62
C ALA A 81 13.58 6.31 2.24
N GLY A 82 12.73 7.34 2.09
CA GLY A 82 12.07 7.67 0.83
C GLY A 82 10.80 6.86 0.54
N GLY A 83 10.23 6.19 1.55
CA GLY A 83 8.99 5.43 1.40
C GLY A 83 7.72 6.24 1.64
N ASP A 84 6.57 5.67 1.27
CA ASP A 84 5.26 6.29 1.44
C ASP A 84 4.63 5.90 2.79
N VAL A 85 4.94 6.71 3.81
CA VAL A 85 4.39 6.57 5.16
C VAL A 85 2.85 6.56 5.16
N HIS A 86 2.21 7.36 4.31
CA HIS A 86 0.76 7.49 4.33
C HIS A 86 0.10 6.19 3.85
N ARG A 87 0.59 5.64 2.74
CA ARG A 87 0.14 4.37 2.18
C ARG A 87 0.36 3.20 3.12
N VAL A 88 1.54 3.11 3.74
CA VAL A 88 1.85 2.06 4.73
C VAL A 88 0.91 2.15 5.94
N THR A 89 0.63 3.36 6.42
CA THR A 89 -0.29 3.58 7.55
C THR A 89 -1.71 3.13 7.20
N LEU A 90 -2.21 3.50 6.02
CA LEU A 90 -3.52 3.07 5.54
C LEU A 90 -3.62 1.54 5.41
N ALA A 91 -2.60 0.90 4.85
CA ALA A 91 -2.56 -0.55 4.70
C ALA A 91 -2.55 -1.26 6.06
N LEU A 92 -1.81 -0.73 7.04
CA LEU A 92 -1.79 -1.27 8.40
C LEU A 92 -3.16 -1.13 9.10
N ILE A 93 -3.84 0.00 8.91
CA ILE A 93 -5.19 0.23 9.44
C ILE A 93 -6.18 -0.75 8.81
N ALA A 94 -6.11 -0.95 7.49
CA ALA A 94 -6.95 -1.90 6.78
C ALA A 94 -6.70 -3.34 7.26
N ALA A 95 -5.43 -3.72 7.44
CA ALA A 95 -5.05 -5.04 7.96
C ALA A 95 -5.56 -5.25 9.39
N HIS A 96 -5.39 -4.26 10.27
CA HIS A 96 -5.87 -4.31 11.65
C HIS A 96 -7.39 -4.48 11.72
N ARG A 97 -8.14 -3.71 10.92
CA ARG A 97 -9.61 -3.84 10.84
C ARG A 97 -10.07 -5.19 10.29
N ALA A 98 -9.29 -5.80 9.42
CA ALA A 98 -9.58 -7.13 8.88
C ALA A 98 -9.05 -8.29 9.74
N GLY A 99 -8.46 -8.01 10.90
CA GLY A 99 -7.89 -9.03 11.78
C GLY A 99 -6.61 -9.70 11.25
N ILE A 100 -5.95 -9.09 10.25
CA ILE A 100 -4.70 -9.58 9.68
C ILE A 100 -3.53 -9.03 10.48
N LYS A 101 -2.71 -9.92 11.04
CA LYS A 101 -1.48 -9.54 11.74
C LYS A 101 -0.42 -9.08 10.74
N LEU A 102 -0.23 -7.76 10.63
CA LEU A 102 0.79 -7.14 9.80
C LEU A 102 1.68 -6.27 10.69
N HIS A 103 2.98 -6.54 10.71
CA HIS A 103 3.94 -5.72 11.47
C HIS A 103 4.44 -4.53 10.64
N TRP A 104 4.71 -3.41 11.32
CA TRP A 104 5.25 -2.19 10.68
C TRP A 104 6.52 -2.45 9.87
N THR A 105 7.44 -3.26 10.39
CA THR A 105 8.71 -3.57 9.71
C THR A 105 8.50 -4.33 8.39
N THR A 106 7.57 -5.30 8.37
CA THR A 106 7.20 -6.02 7.15
C THR A 106 6.54 -5.09 6.16
N ALA A 107 5.67 -4.19 6.64
CA ALA A 107 4.97 -3.24 5.79
C ALA A 107 5.93 -2.26 5.10
N VAL A 108 6.89 -1.72 5.85
CA VAL A 108 7.97 -0.88 5.32
C VAL A 108 8.84 -1.62 4.31
N ALA A 109 9.17 -2.89 4.57
CA ALA A 109 9.97 -3.68 3.63
C ALA A 109 9.26 -3.91 2.28
N ILE A 110 7.93 -4.10 2.30
CA ILE A 110 7.12 -4.23 1.09
C ILE A 110 7.08 -2.92 0.30
N ASP A 111 6.87 -1.79 0.98
CA ASP A 111 6.82 -0.47 0.35
C ASP A 111 8.16 -0.09 -0.28
N LEU A 112 9.26 -0.29 0.45
CA LEU A 112 10.62 -0.07 -0.06
C LEU A 112 11.01 -1.02 -1.21
N ALA A 113 10.37 -2.18 -1.31
CA ALA A 113 10.51 -3.07 -2.46
C ALA A 113 9.72 -2.60 -3.69
N GLY A 114 9.04 -1.46 -3.61
CA GLY A 114 8.24 -0.86 -4.69
C GLY A 114 6.95 -1.63 -4.98
N ARG A 115 6.36 -2.27 -3.96
CA ARG A 115 5.09 -2.99 -4.08
C ARG A 115 3.96 -2.19 -3.43
N ASP A 116 2.77 -2.20 -4.04
CA ASP A 116 1.60 -1.56 -3.46
C ASP A 116 1.05 -2.42 -2.30
N ILE A 117 1.42 -2.05 -1.08
CA ILE A 117 0.96 -2.73 0.11
C ILE A 117 -0.53 -2.55 0.38
N LEU A 118 -1.10 -1.40 0.01
CA LEU A 118 -2.51 -1.12 0.26
C LEU A 118 -3.39 -2.04 -0.59
N GLU A 119 -3.07 -2.14 -1.88
CA GLU A 119 -3.74 -3.08 -2.79
C GLU A 119 -3.57 -4.53 -2.31
N ALA A 120 -2.35 -4.91 -1.89
CA ALA A 120 -2.10 -6.26 -1.41
C ALA A 120 -2.94 -6.64 -0.18
N VAL A 121 -3.13 -5.71 0.77
CA VAL A 121 -4.01 -5.92 1.93
C VAL A 121 -5.46 -6.01 1.46
N GLN A 122 -5.91 -5.13 0.57
CA GLN A 122 -7.28 -5.16 0.05
C GLN A 122 -7.60 -6.50 -0.63
N ILE A 123 -6.72 -7.01 -1.50
CA ILE A 123 -6.90 -8.31 -2.17
C ILE A 123 -6.87 -9.47 -1.17
N SER A 124 -6.16 -9.34 -0.05
CA SER A 124 -6.13 -10.37 0.99
C SER A 124 -7.46 -10.47 1.77
N VAL A 125 -8.17 -9.34 1.90
CA VAL A 125 -9.47 -9.24 2.60
C VAL A 125 -10.63 -9.55 1.65
N SER A 126 -10.61 -8.96 0.46
CA SER A 126 -11.59 -9.17 -0.59
C SER A 126 -10.86 -9.74 -1.82
N PRO A 127 -10.88 -11.07 -2.01
CA PRO A 127 -10.25 -11.70 -3.16
C PRO A 127 -10.71 -11.06 -4.47
N LYS A 128 -9.76 -10.87 -5.39
CA LYS A 128 -10.02 -10.27 -6.70
C LYS A 128 -10.22 -11.39 -7.72
N VAL A 129 -11.25 -11.26 -8.54
CA VAL A 129 -11.46 -12.17 -9.67
C VAL A 129 -10.69 -11.63 -10.88
N ILE A 130 -9.78 -12.44 -11.41
CA ILE A 130 -9.01 -12.13 -12.61
C ILE A 130 -9.49 -13.07 -13.72
N SER A 131 -9.77 -12.49 -14.88
CA SER A 131 -10.10 -13.25 -16.09
C SER A 131 -8.82 -13.60 -16.85
N CYS A 132 -8.69 -14.86 -17.23
CA CYS A 132 -7.63 -15.37 -18.10
C CYS A 132 -8.29 -15.85 -19.41
N PRO A 133 -7.98 -15.28 -20.59
CA PRO A 133 -7.11 -14.12 -20.86
C PRO A 133 -7.72 -12.80 -20.37
N ASP A 134 -6.88 -11.78 -20.14
CA ASP A 134 -7.37 -10.44 -19.80
C ASP A 134 -7.97 -9.78 -21.06
N PRO A 135 -9.27 -9.43 -21.08
CA PRO A 135 -9.90 -8.77 -22.22
C PRO A 135 -9.25 -7.43 -22.58
N ALA A 136 -8.56 -6.77 -21.64
CA ALA A 136 -7.84 -5.52 -21.89
C ALA A 136 -6.48 -5.74 -22.57
N ALA A 137 -5.89 -6.94 -22.47
CA ALA A 137 -4.55 -7.23 -22.96
C ALA A 137 -4.48 -7.57 -24.48
N GLY A 138 -5.62 -7.57 -25.19
CA GLY A 138 -5.69 -7.70 -26.66
C GLY A 138 -5.26 -9.05 -27.25
N ARG A 139 -4.78 -10.00 -26.44
CA ARG A 139 -4.39 -11.36 -26.86
C ARG A 139 -5.59 -12.31 -26.82
N GLY A 140 -6.49 -12.16 -27.79
CA GLY A 140 -7.62 -13.08 -27.98
C GLY A 140 -8.62 -13.09 -26.81
N ASP A 141 -9.85 -13.47 -27.10
CA ASP A 141 -10.90 -13.55 -26.08
C ASP A 141 -10.90 -14.94 -25.40
N THR A 142 -10.09 -15.90 -25.86
CA THR A 142 -10.07 -17.29 -25.38
C THR A 142 -8.65 -17.84 -25.28
N LEU A 143 -8.44 -18.73 -24.29
CA LEU A 143 -7.29 -19.64 -24.27
C LEU A 143 -7.61 -20.81 -25.19
N ASP A 144 -6.72 -21.07 -26.14
CA ASP A 144 -6.90 -22.11 -27.14
C ASP A 144 -5.94 -23.27 -26.87
N GLY A 145 -6.48 -24.48 -26.73
CA GLY A 145 -5.72 -25.72 -26.56
C GLY A 145 -6.22 -26.82 -27.49
N VAL A 146 -5.35 -27.76 -27.88
CA VAL A 146 -5.69 -28.88 -28.77
C VAL A 146 -5.47 -30.19 -28.02
N ALA A 147 -6.50 -31.03 -27.94
CA ALA A 147 -6.40 -32.35 -27.33
C ALA A 147 -5.78 -33.37 -28.30
N MET A 148 -5.38 -34.56 -27.80
CA MET A 148 -4.71 -35.58 -28.63
C MET A 148 -5.58 -36.15 -29.76
N ASP A 149 -6.90 -36.00 -29.65
CA ASP A 149 -7.88 -36.34 -30.69
C ASP A 149 -7.97 -35.28 -31.81
N GLY A 150 -7.19 -34.20 -31.73
CA GLY A 150 -7.11 -33.14 -32.72
C GLY A 150 -8.22 -32.07 -32.60
N ILE A 151 -9.03 -32.10 -31.54
CA ILE A 151 -10.09 -31.11 -31.32
C ILE A 151 -9.53 -29.91 -30.57
N GLN A 152 -9.79 -28.72 -31.11
CA GLN A 152 -9.43 -27.45 -30.46
C GLN A 152 -10.53 -27.01 -29.49
N LEU A 153 -10.15 -26.78 -28.23
CA LEU A 153 -10.99 -26.21 -27.20
C LEU A 153 -10.64 -24.75 -26.98
N LYS A 154 -11.67 -23.91 -26.85
CA LYS A 154 -11.58 -22.48 -26.55
C LYS A 154 -12.18 -22.21 -25.19
N VAL A 155 -11.34 -21.82 -24.23
CA VAL A 155 -11.73 -21.74 -22.82
C VAL A 155 -11.53 -20.31 -22.30
N ARG A 156 -12.45 -19.87 -21.44
CA ARG A 156 -12.29 -18.67 -20.63
C ARG A 156 -12.34 -19.06 -19.17
N VAL A 157 -11.36 -18.62 -18.41
CA VAL A 157 -11.27 -18.98 -16.99
C VAL A 157 -11.30 -17.71 -16.16
N ARG A 158 -12.08 -17.74 -15.08
CA ARG A 158 -12.04 -16.71 -14.03
C ARG A 158 -11.44 -17.33 -12.78
N VAL A 159 -10.25 -16.86 -12.41
CA VAL A 159 -9.56 -17.29 -11.21
C VAL A 159 -9.76 -16.26 -10.11
N THR A 160 -10.06 -16.73 -8.90
CA THR A 160 -10.11 -15.87 -7.72
C THR A 160 -8.75 -15.94 -7.05
N VAL A 161 -8.03 -14.81 -7.02
CA VAL A 161 -6.71 -14.74 -6.38
C VAL A 161 -6.80 -14.08 -5.02
N ARG A 162 -6.00 -14.59 -4.08
CA ARG A 162 -5.83 -14.01 -2.76
C ARG A 162 -4.35 -13.78 -2.49
N THR A 163 -4.02 -12.58 -2.05
CA THR A 163 -2.63 -12.23 -1.74
C THR A 163 -2.21 -12.75 -0.38
N LYS A 164 -1.03 -13.39 -0.34
CA LYS A 164 -0.34 -13.77 0.90
C LYS A 164 0.74 -12.75 1.21
N LEU A 165 0.49 -11.88 2.20
CA LEU A 165 1.35 -10.74 2.53
C LEU A 165 2.80 -11.15 2.88
N SER A 166 2.99 -12.33 3.48
CA SER A 166 4.34 -12.83 3.84
C SER A 166 5.22 -13.18 2.63
N GLN A 167 4.63 -13.40 1.46
CA GLN A 167 5.32 -13.81 0.23
C GLN A 167 5.16 -12.77 -0.90
N LEU A 168 4.78 -11.55 -0.55
CA LEU A 168 4.58 -10.49 -1.54
C LEU A 168 5.92 -10.01 -2.12
N ILE A 169 6.98 -10.01 -1.32
CA ILE A 169 8.33 -9.69 -1.76
C ILE A 169 8.85 -10.89 -2.57
N GLY A 170 8.98 -10.71 -3.88
CA GLY A 170 9.36 -11.79 -4.82
C GLY A 170 8.19 -12.66 -5.31
N GLY A 171 6.94 -12.32 -4.96
CA GLY A 171 5.75 -13.01 -5.45
C GLY A 171 5.45 -12.77 -6.93
N ALA A 172 4.55 -13.58 -7.48
CA ALA A 172 4.05 -13.42 -8.85
C ALA A 172 3.12 -12.21 -8.95
N THR A 173 3.29 -11.40 -9.99
CA THR A 173 2.35 -10.32 -10.33
C THR A 173 1.15 -10.88 -11.10
N GLU A 174 0.05 -10.12 -11.20
CA GLU A 174 -1.13 -10.51 -11.98
C GLU A 174 -0.81 -11.05 -13.40
N PRO A 175 0.03 -10.40 -14.23
CA PRO A 175 0.37 -10.95 -15.55
C PRO A 175 1.13 -12.27 -15.47
N THR A 176 1.97 -12.48 -14.44
CA THR A 176 2.66 -13.76 -14.24
C THR A 176 1.67 -14.86 -13.82
N VAL A 177 0.67 -14.53 -13.01
CA VAL A 177 -0.39 -15.48 -12.64
C VAL A 177 -1.21 -15.85 -13.88
N ILE A 178 -1.63 -14.88 -14.70
CA ILE A 178 -2.37 -15.14 -15.94
C ILE A 178 -1.57 -16.04 -16.88
N ALA A 179 -0.27 -15.76 -17.05
CA ALA A 179 0.59 -16.57 -17.91
C ALA A 179 0.73 -18.02 -17.40
N ARG A 180 0.98 -18.20 -16.09
CA ARG A 180 1.12 -19.54 -15.48
C ARG A 180 -0.18 -20.32 -15.49
N VAL A 181 -1.32 -19.67 -15.24
CA VAL A 181 -2.65 -20.29 -15.32
C VAL A 181 -2.96 -20.67 -16.76
N GLY A 182 -2.69 -19.78 -17.72
CA GLY A 182 -2.85 -20.06 -19.15
C GLY A 182 -2.00 -21.24 -19.61
N GLU A 183 -0.72 -21.28 -19.24
CA GLU A 183 0.18 -22.40 -19.51
C GLU A 183 -0.36 -23.71 -18.90
N GLY A 184 -0.79 -23.68 -17.64
CA GLY A 184 -1.33 -24.86 -16.95
C GLY A 184 -2.60 -25.41 -17.63
N ILE A 185 -3.50 -24.53 -18.08
CA ILE A 185 -4.73 -24.93 -18.77
C ILE A 185 -4.40 -25.54 -20.14
N VAL A 186 -3.55 -24.88 -20.93
CA VAL A 186 -3.18 -25.38 -22.27
C VAL A 186 -2.44 -26.72 -22.17
N ALA A 187 -1.56 -26.87 -21.17
CA ALA A 187 -0.88 -28.13 -20.90
C ALA A 187 -1.85 -29.24 -20.46
N ALA A 188 -2.83 -28.93 -19.60
CA ALA A 188 -3.86 -29.88 -19.19
C ALA A 188 -4.69 -30.37 -20.38
N ILE A 189 -5.19 -29.46 -21.22
CA ILE A 189 -5.95 -29.80 -22.44
C ILE A 189 -5.11 -30.67 -23.40
N GLY A 190 -3.83 -30.34 -23.60
CA GLY A 190 -2.93 -31.11 -24.45
C GLY A 190 -2.57 -32.50 -23.91
N SER A 191 -2.75 -32.73 -22.61
CA SER A 191 -2.50 -34.03 -21.97
C SER A 191 -3.69 -34.99 -22.00
N CYS A 192 -4.90 -34.51 -22.34
CA CYS A 192 -6.10 -35.33 -22.41
C CYS A 192 -6.14 -36.17 -23.70
N ALA A 193 -6.54 -37.44 -23.59
CA ALA A 193 -6.65 -38.35 -24.73
C ALA A 193 -7.86 -38.01 -25.64
N THR A 194 -8.94 -37.49 -25.06
CA THR A 194 -10.14 -37.08 -25.80
C THR A 194 -10.70 -35.78 -25.22
N TYR A 195 -11.34 -34.94 -26.05
CA TYR A 195 -11.95 -33.66 -25.65
C TYR A 195 -13.00 -33.80 -24.54
N LYS A 196 -13.63 -34.98 -24.44
CA LYS A 196 -14.63 -35.29 -23.40
C LYS A 196 -14.00 -35.31 -22.01
N ASP A 197 -12.77 -35.80 -21.88
CA ASP A 197 -12.08 -35.84 -20.60
C ASP A 197 -11.81 -34.41 -20.11
N ALA A 198 -11.40 -33.51 -21.01
CA ALA A 198 -11.15 -32.10 -20.71
C ALA A 198 -12.41 -31.27 -20.35
N LEU A 199 -13.61 -31.77 -20.65
CA LEU A 199 -14.89 -31.14 -20.30
C LEU A 199 -15.51 -31.69 -19.02
N THR A 200 -15.04 -32.84 -18.55
CA THR A 200 -15.60 -33.52 -17.39
C THR A 200 -14.93 -33.07 -16.08
N ASP A 201 -13.67 -32.64 -16.17
CA ASP A 201 -12.92 -31.93 -15.11
C ASP A 201 -13.30 -30.44 -15.01
#